data_AF-A0A8T5DM88-F1
#
_entry.id   AF-A0A8T5DM88-F1
#
_cell.length_a   1.000
_cell.length_b   1.000
_cell.length_c   1.000
_cell.angle_alpha   90.00
_cell.angle_beta   90.00
_cell.angle_gamma   90.00
#
_symmetry.space_group_name_H-M   'P 1'
#
loop_
_entity.id
_entity.type
_entity.pdbx_description
1 polymer ?
#
loop_
_entity_poly.entity_id
_entity_poly.type
_entity_poly.pdbx_seq_one_letter_code
_entity_poly.pdbx_strand_id
1 'polypeptide(L)'
;MTKYTKTLDKLQLLIELVEETESDEVTDNELFDDHLISASVMMNVVRDFHTGKKMPDADTERETLAETMKAANKIWRIRNKIKNGAGSSNKLTIDFDIEDFIKQDRKLDGIKHYRSEMEKLTGDAPSLKTSKEYCDVIQDDMRRRGLI
;
A
#
# COMPACT_ATOMS: atom_id res chain seq x y z
N MET A 1 10.99 8.46 26.40
CA MET A 1 10.54 7.87 25.13
C MET A 1 10.37 9.02 24.15
N THR A 2 11.15 9.08 23.06
CA THR A 2 11.09 10.25 22.16
C THR A 2 9.82 10.22 21.29
N LYS A 3 9.45 11.38 20.73
CA LYS A 3 8.26 11.58 19.89
C LYS A 3 8.09 10.51 18.78
N TYR A 4 9.20 10.03 18.24
CA TYR A 4 9.22 9.15 17.06
C TYR A 4 9.50 7.67 17.36
N THR A 5 9.99 7.33 18.56
CA THR A 5 10.45 5.96 18.90
C THR A 5 9.36 4.92 18.59
N LYS A 6 8.13 5.15 19.03
CA LYS A 6 7.02 4.22 18.78
C LYS A 6 6.70 4.03 17.29
N THR A 7 6.88 5.06 16.48
CA THR A 7 6.65 4.99 15.03
C THR A 7 7.76 4.20 14.37
N LEU A 8 9.02 4.43 14.77
CA LEU A 8 10.17 3.66 14.29
C LEU A 8 10.03 2.18 14.64
N ASP A 9 9.67 1.84 15.88
CA ASP A 9 9.47 0.45 16.30
C ASP A 9 8.40 -0.26 15.45
N LYS A 10 7.30 0.45 15.14
CA LYS A 10 6.23 -0.10 14.27
C LYS A 10 6.67 -0.25 12.81
N LEU A 11 7.46 0.68 12.29
CA LEU A 11 8.00 0.58 10.93
C LEU A 11 9.02 -0.55 10.82
N GLN A 12 9.78 -0.82 11.88
CA GLN A 12 10.69 -1.96 11.93
C GLN A 12 9.91 -3.28 11.88
N LEU A 13 8.85 -3.42 12.69
CA LEU A 13 7.95 -4.58 12.61
C LEU A 13 7.30 -4.74 11.23
N LEU A 14 6.99 -3.62 10.55
CA LEU A 14 6.47 -3.66 9.19
C LEU A 14 7.49 -4.22 8.21
N ILE A 15 8.75 -3.77 8.28
CA ILE A 15 9.83 -4.27 7.41
C ILE A 15 10.01 -5.77 7.61
N GLU A 16 10.10 -6.22 8.85
CA GLU A 16 10.24 -7.65 9.19
C GLU A 16 9.07 -8.48 8.64
N LEU A 17 7.83 -7.98 8.74
CA LEU A 17 6.67 -8.66 8.16
C LEU A 17 6.73 -8.69 6.63
N VAL A 18 7.24 -7.63 5.99
CA VAL A 18 7.41 -7.61 4.54
C VAL A 18 8.41 -8.66 4.10
N GLU A 19 9.57 -8.71 4.73
CA GLU A 19 10.62 -9.70 4.47
C GLU A 19 10.13 -11.14 4.72
N GLU A 20 9.37 -11.38 5.80
CA GLU A 20 8.79 -12.70 6.11
C GLU A 20 7.79 -13.18 5.05
N THR A 21 7.15 -12.26 4.33
CA THR A 21 6.06 -12.55 3.39
C THR A 21 6.41 -12.16 1.95
N GLU A 22 7.69 -11.90 1.68
CA GLU A 22 8.21 -11.67 0.34
C GLU A 22 8.18 -12.99 -0.44
N SER A 23 7.95 -12.90 -1.75
CA SER A 23 8.04 -14.07 -2.62
C SER A 23 9.49 -14.40 -2.86
N ASP A 24 9.89 -15.67 -2.71
CA ASP A 24 11.22 -16.13 -3.09
C ASP A 24 11.44 -16.09 -4.62
N GLU A 25 10.36 -16.00 -5.41
CA GLU A 25 10.41 -15.93 -6.86
C GLU A 25 10.58 -14.48 -7.35
N VAL A 26 11.68 -14.24 -8.06
CA VAL A 26 11.90 -13.01 -8.83
C VAL A 26 11.08 -13.08 -10.12
N THR A 27 10.38 -12.00 -10.45
CA THR A 27 9.62 -11.91 -11.70
C THR A 27 10.42 -11.16 -12.77
N ASP A 28 10.06 -11.32 -14.05
CA ASP A 28 10.70 -10.58 -15.15
C ASP A 28 10.54 -9.05 -15.03
N ASN A 29 9.53 -8.60 -14.29
CA ASN A 29 9.17 -7.18 -14.17
C ASN A 29 9.68 -6.53 -12.87
N GLU A 30 9.85 -7.31 -11.80
CA GLU A 30 10.15 -6.79 -10.46
C GLU A 30 11.24 -7.62 -9.79
N LEU A 31 12.39 -6.97 -9.52
CA LEU A 31 13.52 -7.54 -8.78
C LEU A 31 13.41 -7.30 -7.26
N PHE A 32 12.74 -6.22 -6.87
CA PHE A 32 12.61 -5.79 -5.47
C PHE A 32 11.14 -5.57 -5.16
N ASP A 33 10.72 -5.96 -3.97
CA ASP A 33 9.35 -5.76 -3.51
C ASP A 33 9.04 -4.29 -3.20
N ASP A 34 8.02 -3.74 -3.87
CA ASP A 34 7.59 -2.34 -3.72
C ASP A 34 7.19 -1.98 -2.29
N HIS A 35 6.64 -2.93 -1.52
CA HIS A 35 6.32 -2.68 -0.12
C HIS A 35 7.58 -2.60 0.74
N LEU A 36 8.62 -3.37 0.44
CA LEU A 36 9.89 -3.31 1.17
C LEU A 36 10.58 -1.96 0.92
N ILE A 37 10.61 -1.52 -0.33
CA ILE A 37 11.11 -0.19 -0.72
C ILE A 37 10.32 0.89 0.02
N SER A 38 8.99 0.83 -0.03
CA SER A 38 8.12 1.82 0.61
C SER A 38 8.30 1.87 2.13
N ALA A 39 8.34 0.72 2.80
CA ALA A 39 8.57 0.63 4.24
C ALA A 39 9.95 1.20 4.63
N SER A 40 10.97 0.93 3.82
CA SER A 40 12.32 1.46 4.02
C SER A 40 12.39 2.98 3.85
N VAL A 41 11.70 3.54 2.85
CA VAL A 41 11.60 5.00 2.66
C VAL A 41 10.89 5.66 3.84
N MET A 42 9.75 5.10 4.28
CA MET A 42 9.02 5.58 5.46
C MET A 42 9.89 5.57 6.72
N MET A 43 10.63 4.48 6.95
CA MET A 43 11.57 4.36 8.05
C MET A 43 12.63 5.48 8.00
N ASN A 44 13.21 5.74 6.83
CA ASN A 44 14.21 6.79 6.65
C ASN A 44 13.65 8.20 6.91
N VAL A 45 12.41 8.49 6.47
CA VAL A 45 11.75 9.77 6.73
C VAL A 45 11.60 10.02 8.23
N VAL A 46 11.04 9.05 8.97
CA VAL A 46 10.84 9.18 10.41
C VAL A 46 12.18 9.24 11.16
N ARG A 47 13.19 8.51 10.69
CA ARG A 47 14.55 8.54 11.27
C ARG A 47 15.24 9.89 11.05
N ASP A 48 15.09 10.50 9.87
CA ASP A 48 15.62 11.83 9.60
C ASP A 48 15.00 12.88 10.53
N PHE A 49 13.70 12.79 10.84
CA PHE A 49 13.04 13.64 11.85
C PHE A 49 13.54 13.33 13.27
N HIS A 50 13.71 12.05 13.60
CA HIS A 50 14.16 11.63 14.93
C HIS A 50 15.58 12.09 15.26
N THR A 51 16.47 12.05 14.28
CA THR A 51 17.88 12.45 14.41
C THR A 51 18.09 13.96 14.24
N GLY A 52 17.06 14.71 13.86
CA GLY A 52 17.15 16.14 13.54
C GLY A 52 17.87 16.42 12.22
N LYS A 53 18.14 15.40 11.39
CA LYS A 53 18.74 15.59 10.06
C LYS A 53 17.80 16.34 9.11
N LYS A 54 16.49 16.19 9.28
CA LYS A 54 15.46 17.04 8.66
C LYS A 54 14.60 17.65 9.75
N MET A 55 14.40 18.95 9.69
CA MET A 55 13.55 19.72 10.62
C MET A 55 12.53 20.53 9.82
N PRO A 56 11.47 19.88 9.31
CA PRO A 56 10.36 20.61 8.71
C PRO A 56 9.65 21.48 9.75
N ASP A 57 8.81 22.41 9.30
CA ASP A 57 7.87 23.08 10.20
C ASP A 57 6.87 22.08 10.80
N ALA A 58 6.18 22.49 11.86
CA ALA A 58 5.33 21.62 12.66
C ALA A 58 4.13 21.04 11.87
N ASP A 59 3.62 21.74 10.87
CA ASP A 59 2.47 21.29 10.08
C ASP A 59 2.93 20.26 9.05
N THR A 60 4.00 20.55 8.31
CA THR A 60 4.64 19.60 7.38
C THR A 60 5.08 18.32 8.10
N GLU A 61 5.66 18.43 9.30
CA GLU A 61 6.05 17.29 10.12
C GLU A 61 4.84 16.39 10.44
N ARG A 62 3.74 17.02 10.88
CA ARG A 62 2.51 16.32 11.29
C ARG A 62 1.87 15.61 10.09
N GLU A 63 1.76 16.29 8.96
CA GLU A 63 1.18 15.73 7.75
C GLU A 63 2.01 14.54 7.24
N THR A 64 3.33 14.72 7.11
CA THR A 64 4.24 13.65 6.67
C THR A 64 4.16 12.41 7.58
N LEU A 65 4.11 12.62 8.90
CA LEU A 65 3.96 11.51 9.85
C LEU A 65 2.60 10.82 9.69
N ALA A 66 1.51 11.57 9.54
CA ALA A 66 0.18 11.00 9.39
C ALA A 66 0.07 10.18 8.10
N GLU A 67 0.62 10.67 6.98
CA GLU A 67 0.69 9.96 5.71
C GLU A 67 1.53 8.69 5.81
N THR A 68 2.72 8.79 6.43
CA THR A 68 3.59 7.64 6.70
C THR A 68 2.87 6.57 7.49
N MET A 69 2.15 6.94 8.57
CA MET A 69 1.40 5.98 9.38
C MET A 69 0.24 5.34 8.61
N LYS A 70 -0.47 6.11 7.77
CA LYS A 70 -1.57 5.58 6.94
C LYS A 70 -1.04 4.59 5.89
N ALA A 71 0.05 4.94 5.21
CA ALA A 71 0.70 4.08 4.24
C ALA A 71 1.21 2.79 4.89
N ALA A 72 1.89 2.89 6.04
CA ALA A 72 2.34 1.74 6.81
C ALA A 72 1.18 0.80 7.20
N ASN A 73 0.05 1.34 7.67
CA ASN A 73 -1.13 0.55 8.01
C ASN A 73 -1.75 -0.16 6.79
N LYS A 74 -1.62 0.42 5.58
CA LYS A 74 -2.07 -0.23 4.34
C LYS A 74 -1.19 -1.44 4.02
N ILE A 75 0.12 -1.26 3.98
CA ILE A 75 1.08 -2.36 3.73
C ILE A 75 0.92 -3.46 4.77
N TRP A 76 0.81 -3.09 6.06
CA TRP A 76 0.61 -4.05 7.15
C TRP A 76 -0.62 -4.95 6.92
N ARG A 77 -1.76 -4.38 6.50
CA ARG A 77 -2.98 -5.15 6.21
C ARG A 77 -2.80 -6.09 5.02
N ILE A 78 -2.12 -5.64 3.96
CA ILE A 78 -1.83 -6.45 2.78
C ILE A 78 -0.93 -7.63 3.17
N ARG A 79 0.19 -7.35 3.84
CA ARG A 79 1.16 -8.39 4.22
C ARG A 79 0.60 -9.40 5.20
N ASN A 80 -0.26 -8.98 6.14
CA ASN A 80 -0.99 -9.94 6.98
C ASN A 80 -1.96 -10.81 6.18
N LYS A 81 -2.60 -10.29 5.11
CA LYS A 81 -3.42 -11.13 4.23
C LYS A 81 -2.54 -12.18 3.52
N ILE A 82 -1.39 -11.79 3.00
CA ILE A 82 -0.42 -12.71 2.36
C ILE A 82 0.06 -13.78 3.35
N LYS A 83 0.46 -13.37 4.56
CA LYS A 83 0.85 -14.28 5.66
C LYS A 83 -0.23 -15.32 5.98
N ASN A 84 -1.50 -14.94 5.81
CA ASN A 84 -2.66 -15.82 6.01
C ASN A 84 -3.09 -16.56 4.73
N GLY A 85 -2.24 -16.61 3.70
CA GLY A 85 -2.46 -17.36 2.46
C GLY A 85 -3.27 -16.64 1.38
N ALA A 86 -3.52 -15.33 1.53
CA ALA A 86 -4.26 -14.58 0.51
C ALA A 86 -3.31 -14.09 -0.60
N GLY A 87 -3.25 -14.83 -1.71
CA GLY A 87 -2.76 -14.37 -3.02
C GLY A 87 -1.41 -13.63 -3.04
N SER A 88 -1.17 -12.89 -4.13
CA SER A 88 0.04 -12.09 -4.32
C SER A 88 -0.11 -10.66 -3.80
N SER A 89 1.02 -10.03 -3.47
CA SER A 89 1.11 -8.62 -3.07
C SER A 89 0.46 -7.69 -4.10
N ASN A 90 0.84 -7.82 -5.37
CA ASN A 90 0.41 -6.90 -6.43
C ASN A 90 -1.11 -6.87 -6.59
N LYS A 91 -1.75 -8.05 -6.60
CA LYS A 91 -3.22 -8.14 -6.68
C LYS A 91 -3.88 -7.48 -5.46
N LEU A 92 -3.39 -7.79 -4.27
CA LEU A 92 -3.96 -7.23 -3.04
C LEU A 92 -3.78 -5.70 -2.99
N THR A 93 -2.62 -5.19 -3.40
CA THR A 93 -2.36 -3.74 -3.46
C THR A 93 -3.38 -3.04 -4.34
N ILE A 94 -3.56 -3.54 -5.56
CA ILE A 94 -4.56 -3.04 -6.52
C ILE A 94 -5.97 -3.07 -5.91
N ASP A 95 -6.35 -4.17 -5.25
CA ASP A 95 -7.67 -4.29 -4.61
C ASP A 95 -7.85 -3.23 -3.52
N PHE A 96 -6.85 -3.01 -2.66
CA PHE A 96 -6.91 -1.99 -1.62
C PHE A 96 -6.93 -0.57 -2.19
N ASP A 97 -6.17 -0.29 -3.25
CA ASP A 97 -6.22 1.00 -3.95
C ASP A 97 -7.61 1.28 -4.53
N ILE A 98 -8.23 0.28 -5.16
CA ILE A 98 -9.60 0.40 -5.67
C ILE A 98 -10.59 0.64 -4.53
N GLU A 99 -10.49 -0.07 -3.41
CA GLU A 99 -11.32 0.19 -2.23
C GLU A 99 -11.18 1.64 -1.73
N ASP A 100 -9.95 2.18 -1.71
CA ASP A 100 -9.68 3.55 -1.25
C ASP A 100 -10.27 4.59 -2.22
N PHE A 101 -10.19 4.36 -3.54
CA PHE A 101 -10.88 5.20 -4.53
C PHE A 101 -12.39 5.14 -4.39
N ILE A 102 -12.97 3.97 -4.16
CA ILE A 102 -14.43 3.80 -3.99
C ILE A 102 -14.92 4.53 -2.74
N LYS A 103 -14.21 4.45 -1.61
CA LYS A 103 -14.57 5.18 -0.37
C LYS A 103 -14.59 6.70 -0.56
N GLN A 104 -13.83 7.21 -1.53
CA GLN A 104 -13.76 8.63 -1.86
C GLN A 104 -14.76 9.05 -2.96
N ASP A 105 -15.68 8.16 -3.37
CA ASP A 105 -16.57 8.36 -4.52
C ASP A 105 -15.82 8.60 -5.86
N ARG A 106 -14.58 8.10 -5.96
CA ARG A 106 -13.69 8.26 -7.11
C ARG A 106 -13.52 6.97 -7.92
N LYS A 107 -14.60 6.21 -8.09
CA LYS A 107 -14.57 4.90 -8.76
C LYS A 107 -13.97 4.93 -10.17
N LEU A 108 -14.18 6.01 -10.93
CA LEU A 108 -13.56 6.17 -12.25
C LEU A 108 -12.03 6.18 -12.19
N ASP A 109 -11.44 6.74 -11.13
CA ASP A 109 -9.99 6.73 -10.95
C ASP A 109 -9.50 5.34 -10.55
N GLY A 110 -10.27 4.58 -9.76
CA GLY A 110 -10.01 3.16 -9.49
C GLY A 110 -9.98 2.30 -10.75
N ILE A 111 -10.90 2.53 -11.70
CA ILE A 111 -10.91 1.83 -13.00
C ILE A 111 -9.65 2.14 -13.81
N LYS A 112 -9.24 3.41 -13.86
CA LYS A 112 -8.00 3.82 -14.56
C LYS A 112 -6.77 3.20 -13.90
N HIS A 113 -6.72 3.21 -12.57
CA HIS A 113 -5.63 2.64 -11.80
C HIS A 113 -5.51 1.13 -12.06
N TYR A 114 -6.60 0.36 -11.94
CA TYR A 114 -6.61 -1.07 -12.26
C TYR A 114 -6.03 -1.37 -13.65
N ARG A 115 -6.46 -0.61 -14.66
CA ARG A 115 -5.96 -0.77 -16.04
C ARG A 115 -4.45 -0.56 -16.13
N SER A 116 -3.96 0.52 -15.51
CA SER A 116 -2.55 0.88 -15.56
C SER A 116 -1.69 -0.14 -14.83
N GLU A 117 -2.11 -0.62 -13.65
CA GLU A 117 -1.33 -1.62 -12.91
C GLU A 117 -1.33 -2.97 -13.65
N MET A 118 -2.47 -3.39 -14.22
CA MET A 118 -2.50 -4.62 -15.02
C MET A 118 -1.61 -4.55 -16.27
N GLU A 119 -1.55 -3.39 -16.93
CA GLU A 119 -0.64 -3.17 -18.06
C GLU A 119 0.83 -3.28 -17.64
N LYS A 120 1.22 -2.72 -16.47
CA LYS A 120 2.58 -2.87 -15.95
C LYS A 120 2.91 -4.32 -15.60
N LEU A 121 1.97 -5.04 -15.00
CA LEU A 121 2.19 -6.39 -14.51
C LEU A 121 2.19 -7.44 -15.63
N THR A 122 1.35 -7.27 -16.65
CA THR A 122 1.12 -8.28 -17.69
C THR A 122 1.56 -7.86 -19.08
N GLY A 123 1.92 -6.60 -19.28
CA GLY A 123 2.20 -5.99 -20.58
C GLY A 123 0.95 -5.56 -21.35
N ASP A 124 -0.25 -5.95 -20.91
CA ASP A 124 -1.51 -5.69 -21.61
C ASP A 124 -2.55 -5.02 -20.71
N ALA A 125 -3.12 -3.90 -21.17
CA ALA A 125 -4.23 -3.26 -20.47
C ALA A 125 -5.54 -4.03 -20.71
N PRO A 126 -6.29 -4.42 -19.67
CA PRO A 126 -7.60 -5.06 -19.83
C PRO A 126 -8.59 -4.13 -20.54
N SER A 127 -9.74 -4.63 -21.02
CA SER A 127 -10.76 -3.78 -21.63
C SER A 127 -11.44 -2.84 -20.61
N LEU A 128 -12.04 -1.73 -21.06
CA LEU A 128 -12.79 -0.82 -20.18
C LEU A 128 -13.94 -1.54 -19.46
N LYS A 129 -14.61 -2.44 -20.19
CA LYS A 129 -15.69 -3.27 -19.66
C LYS A 129 -15.20 -4.17 -18.52
N THR A 130 -14.14 -4.95 -18.78
CA THR A 130 -13.52 -5.84 -17.79
C THR A 130 -13.07 -5.07 -16.55
N SER A 131 -12.46 -3.91 -16.74
CA SER A 131 -11.97 -3.07 -15.65
C SER A 131 -13.11 -2.51 -14.78
N LYS A 132 -14.21 -2.10 -15.42
CA LYS A 132 -15.42 -1.67 -14.73
C LYS A 132 -16.02 -2.81 -13.94
N GLU A 133 -16.19 -3.98 -14.55
CA GLU A 133 -16.74 -5.17 -13.89
C GLU A 133 -15.92 -5.58 -12.66
N TYR A 134 -14.58 -5.53 -12.76
CA TYR A 134 -13.70 -5.79 -11.63
C TYR A 134 -13.95 -4.83 -10.46
N CYS A 135 -14.00 -3.52 -10.74
CA CYS A 135 -14.27 -2.50 -9.72
C CYS A 135 -15.71 -2.57 -9.18
N ASP A 136 -16.69 -2.99 -9.99
CA ASP A 136 -18.08 -3.25 -9.56
C ASP A 136 -18.11 -4.39 -8.53
N VAL A 137 -17.40 -5.49 -8.79
CA VAL A 137 -17.30 -6.64 -7.87
C VAL A 137 -16.70 -6.23 -6.52
N ILE A 138 -15.62 -5.44 -6.52
CA ILE A 138 -15.02 -4.91 -5.28
C ILE A 138 -16.02 -4.02 -4.54
N GLN A 139 -16.72 -3.12 -5.24
CA GLN A 139 -17.71 -2.26 -4.61
C GLN A 139 -18.85 -3.05 -3.97
N ASP A 140 -19.35 -4.09 -4.64
CA ASP A 140 -20.42 -4.93 -4.10
C ASP A 140 -19.96 -5.75 -2.89
N ASP A 141 -18.73 -6.24 -2.92
CA ASP A 141 -18.11 -6.89 -1.75
C ASP A 141 -17.94 -5.91 -0.56
N MET A 142 -17.54 -4.66 -0.82
CA MET A 142 -17.46 -3.63 0.21
C MET A 142 -18.81 -3.33 0.84
N ARG A 143 -19.89 -3.28 0.04
CA ARG A 143 -21.28 -3.13 0.54
C ARG A 143 -21.67 -4.31 1.43
N ARG A 144 -21.36 -5.54 1.02
CA ARG A 144 -21.64 -6.75 1.82
C ARG A 144 -20.89 -6.75 3.16
N ARG A 145 -19.69 -6.20 3.20
CA ARG A 145 -18.89 -6.01 4.42
C ARG A 145 -19.32 -4.80 5.27
N GLY A 146 -20.25 -3.98 4.81
CA GLY A 146 -20.71 -2.77 5.51
C GLY A 146 -19.67 -1.66 5.59
N LEU A 147 -18.78 -1.56 4.59
CA LEU A 147 -17.72 -0.55 4.53
C LEU A 147 -18.17 0.75 3.83
N ILE A 148 -19.23 0.66 3.02
CA ILE A 148 -19.90 1.74 2.28
C ILE A 148 -21.40 1.44 2.17
#